data_AF-A0AAU4SLR8-F1
#
_entry.id   AF-A0AAU4SLR8-F1
#
_cell.length_a   1.000
_cell.length_b   1.000
_cell.length_c   1.000
_cell.angle_alpha   90.00
_cell.angle_beta   90.00
_cell.angle_gamma   90.00
#
_symmetry.space_group_name_H-M   'P 1'
#
loop_
_entity.id
_entity.type
_entity.pdbx_description
1 polymer ?
#
loop_
_entity_poly.entity_id
_entity_poly.type
_entity_poly.pdbx_seq_one_letter_code
_entity_poly.pdbx_strand_id
1 'polypeptide(L)'
;MVADSKLVSYANVTALLAAGVDFIAPVPAAQVKDEVHAGLDLAQAPVVDWVPERDARKPAGEREAYRVLEDVHTLAGPHKRDPVHRVRRILIHSTAVAAGQRQAREKRLARAREEMDKLAGAAGGRHYKTPEKIAARAGVIAARRRVSACLRWSITTDEHDAPALAWHFDQDVLDAEAAVDGWYAMLTSIPADRADPAQVLIHYKGQGTVERRYHDFKGPLAVAPVFVQHNRRVAALIQVICLALLVFCLIERQVRCTLGPDQTMTGLYSDNRRVRPTGRMIFYHLGELTLRIGNVTDPPTVQITRGVQLHLLDLLDTDIARTRWPQT
;
A
#
# COMPACT_ATOMS: atom_id res chain seq x y z
N MET A 1 12.48 -8.67 5.63
CA MET A 1 11.04 -9.01 5.48
C MET A 1 10.23 -7.72 5.46
N VAL A 2 9.21 -7.61 4.62
CA VAL A 2 8.30 -6.45 4.62
C VAL A 2 6.89 -6.97 4.88
N ALA A 3 6.14 -6.34 5.78
CA ALA A 3 4.81 -6.82 6.16
C ALA A 3 3.85 -5.67 6.47
N ASP A 4 2.58 -6.03 6.71
CA ASP A 4 1.55 -5.08 7.13
C ASP A 4 1.72 -4.64 8.60
N SER A 5 0.85 -3.73 9.04
CA SER A 5 0.92 -3.12 10.37
C SER A 5 0.69 -4.07 11.54
N LYS A 6 0.15 -5.28 11.31
CA LYS A 6 -0.03 -6.30 12.35
C LYS A 6 1.29 -6.94 12.77
N LEU A 7 2.34 -6.81 11.95
CA LEU A 7 3.68 -7.19 12.36
C LEU A 7 4.16 -6.35 13.56
N VAL A 8 3.71 -5.09 13.68
CA VAL A 8 4.09 -4.17 14.74
C VAL A 8 3.34 -4.50 16.05
N SER A 9 3.68 -5.65 16.62
CA SER A 9 3.32 -6.04 17.98
C SER A 9 4.59 -6.41 18.75
N TYR A 10 4.57 -6.22 20.07
CA TYR A 10 5.71 -6.53 20.91
C TYR A 10 6.19 -7.98 20.69
N ALA A 11 5.28 -8.96 20.76
CA ALA A 11 5.62 -10.38 20.58
C ALA A 11 6.26 -10.69 19.21
N ASN A 12 5.73 -10.12 18.13
CA ASN A 12 6.26 -10.34 16.79
C ASN A 12 7.65 -9.71 16.61
N VAL A 13 7.81 -8.47 17.10
CA VAL A 13 9.11 -7.77 17.02
C VAL A 13 10.15 -8.51 17.86
N THR A 14 9.81 -8.95 19.08
CA THR A 14 10.70 -9.77 19.91
C THR A 14 11.15 -11.03 19.17
N ALA A 15 10.21 -11.76 18.55
CA ALA A 15 10.53 -12.99 17.82
C ALA A 15 11.44 -12.74 16.61
N LEU A 16 11.21 -11.67 15.87
CA LEU A 16 12.02 -11.31 14.70
C LEU A 16 13.43 -10.88 15.09
N LEU A 17 13.57 -10.07 16.13
CA LEU A 17 14.86 -9.66 16.66
C LEU A 17 15.64 -10.87 17.20
N ALA A 18 14.98 -11.78 17.93
CA ALA A 18 15.60 -13.01 18.42
C ALA A 18 16.06 -13.94 17.28
N ALA A 19 15.32 -13.96 16.16
CA ALA A 19 15.66 -14.75 14.98
C ALA A 19 16.70 -14.07 14.05
N GLY A 20 17.13 -12.84 14.35
CA GLY A 20 18.03 -12.08 13.47
C GLY A 20 17.40 -11.69 12.12
N VAL A 21 16.07 -11.61 12.04
CA VAL A 21 15.36 -11.29 10.81
C VAL A 21 15.10 -9.80 10.71
N ASP A 22 15.68 -9.17 9.69
CA ASP A 22 15.40 -7.78 9.38
C ASP A 22 13.96 -7.57 8.93
N PHE A 23 13.30 -6.51 9.39
CA PHE A 23 11.93 -6.19 8.99
C PHE A 23 11.71 -4.71 8.63
N ILE A 24 10.66 -4.46 7.85
CA ILE A 24 10.05 -3.14 7.63
C ILE A 24 8.53 -3.32 7.75
N ALA A 25 7.87 -2.52 8.57
CA ALA A 25 6.41 -2.55 8.70
C ALA A 25 5.84 -1.18 9.06
N PRO A 26 4.67 -0.79 8.50
CA PRO A 26 4.00 0.45 8.86
C PRO A 26 3.46 0.38 10.28
N VAL A 27 3.55 1.49 11.01
CA VAL A 27 2.97 1.60 12.36
C VAL A 27 1.48 1.89 12.22
N PRO A 28 0.59 1.18 12.93
CA PRO A 28 -0.81 1.56 13.02
C PRO A 28 -0.95 3.01 13.51
N ALA A 29 -1.82 3.80 12.90
CA ALA A 29 -2.04 5.20 13.29
C ALA A 29 -2.34 5.36 14.79
N ALA A 30 -3.05 4.39 15.40
CA ALA A 30 -3.35 4.41 16.84
C ALA A 30 -2.11 4.27 17.76
N GLN A 31 -0.96 3.82 17.25
CA GLN A 31 0.26 3.63 18.03
C GLN A 31 1.23 4.82 17.95
N VAL A 32 1.02 5.76 17.02
CA VAL A 32 1.77 7.02 16.97
C VAL A 32 0.83 8.15 17.34
N LYS A 33 1.13 8.83 18.44
CA LYS A 33 0.35 9.99 18.86
C LYS A 33 0.52 11.12 17.83
N ASP A 34 -0.55 11.84 17.55
CA ASP A 34 -0.53 13.00 16.66
C ASP A 34 0.48 14.07 17.14
N GLU A 35 0.71 14.17 18.45
CA GLU A 35 1.76 15.03 19.06
C GLU A 35 3.16 14.78 18.46
N VAL A 36 3.47 13.51 18.14
CA VAL A 36 4.75 13.15 17.51
C VAL A 36 4.85 13.76 16.12
N HIS A 37 3.75 13.75 15.36
CA HIS A 37 3.70 14.31 14.01
C HIS A 37 3.63 15.83 14.01
N ALA A 38 2.87 16.42 14.95
CA ALA A 38 2.71 17.86 15.10
C ALA A 38 4.02 18.58 15.45
N GLY A 39 4.94 17.89 16.14
CA GLY A 39 6.28 18.40 16.44
C GLY A 39 7.29 18.28 15.29
N LEU A 40 6.92 17.70 14.14
CA LEU A 40 7.85 17.51 13.01
C LEU A 40 7.88 18.73 12.11
N ASP A 41 9.09 19.15 11.74
CA ASP A 41 9.30 20.18 10.75
C ASP A 41 9.48 19.54 9.36
N LEU A 42 8.47 19.72 8.49
CA LEU A 42 8.51 19.23 7.12
C LEU A 42 9.66 19.86 6.31
N ALA A 43 10.11 21.07 6.65
CA ALA A 43 11.20 21.74 5.96
C ALA A 43 12.55 21.04 6.22
N GLN A 44 12.71 20.45 7.41
CA GLN A 44 13.90 19.67 7.79
C GLN A 44 13.90 18.26 7.19
N ALA A 45 12.75 17.77 6.71
CA ALA A 45 12.63 16.43 6.16
C ALA A 45 13.19 16.38 4.72
N PRO A 46 14.29 15.64 4.46
CA PRO A 46 14.83 15.47 3.11
C PRO A 46 13.83 14.83 2.16
N VAL A 47 13.84 15.29 0.91
CA VAL A 47 13.05 14.72 -0.17
C VAL A 47 13.65 13.38 -0.60
N VAL A 48 12.81 12.38 -0.75
CA VAL A 48 13.20 11.07 -1.29
C VAL A 48 13.15 11.14 -2.81
N ASP A 49 14.26 10.84 -3.48
CA ASP A 49 14.35 10.73 -4.93
C ASP A 49 13.72 9.40 -5.41
N TRP A 50 12.39 9.33 -5.30
CA TRP A 50 11.61 8.19 -5.75
C TRP A 50 10.23 8.64 -6.23
N VAL A 51 9.84 8.19 -7.42
CA VAL A 51 8.55 8.50 -8.02
C VAL A 51 7.75 7.20 -8.17
N PRO A 52 6.48 7.14 -7.70
CA PRO A 52 5.61 6.00 -7.97
C PRO A 52 5.44 5.77 -9.47
N GLU A 53 5.43 4.50 -9.92
CA GLU A 53 5.26 4.14 -11.34
C GLU A 53 4.00 4.76 -11.98
N ARG A 54 2.91 4.87 -11.21
CA ARG A 54 1.65 5.53 -11.64
C ARG A 54 1.83 7.01 -12.01
N ASP A 55 2.85 7.66 -11.45
CA ASP A 55 3.13 9.09 -11.58
C ASP A 55 4.30 9.37 -12.53
N ALA A 56 4.95 8.32 -13.07
CA ALA A 56 6.11 8.45 -13.95
C ALA A 56 5.84 9.34 -15.19
N ARG A 57 4.60 9.34 -15.69
CA ARG A 57 4.17 10.14 -16.85
C ARG A 57 3.69 11.55 -16.48
N LYS A 58 3.58 11.89 -15.20
CA LYS A 58 3.11 13.22 -14.76
C LYS A 58 4.25 14.24 -14.83
N PRO A 59 3.94 15.54 -15.03
CA PRO A 59 4.90 16.63 -14.83
C PRO A 59 5.47 16.62 -13.41
N ALA A 60 6.71 17.10 -13.23
CA ALA A 60 7.42 17.03 -11.95
C ALA A 60 6.65 17.65 -10.77
N GLY A 61 5.94 18.75 -10.99
CA GLY A 61 5.13 19.41 -9.95
C GLY A 61 3.83 18.69 -9.55
N GLU A 62 3.39 17.71 -10.34
CA GLU A 62 2.17 16.93 -10.08
C GLU A 62 2.45 15.52 -9.54
N ARG A 63 3.74 15.15 -9.44
CA ARG A 63 4.14 13.85 -8.90
C ARG A 63 3.97 13.84 -7.39
N GLU A 64 3.54 12.71 -6.87
CA GLU A 64 3.63 12.48 -5.44
C GLU A 64 5.09 12.57 -4.99
N ALA A 65 5.32 13.36 -3.94
CA ALA A 65 6.62 13.53 -3.32
C ALA A 65 6.59 12.95 -1.91
N TYR A 66 7.72 12.39 -1.51
CA TYR A 66 7.93 11.81 -0.20
C TYR A 66 9.05 12.55 0.51
N ARG A 67 8.87 12.79 1.81
CA ARG A 67 9.94 13.26 2.70
C ARG A 67 10.04 12.33 3.89
N VAL A 68 11.25 12.15 4.40
CA VAL A 68 11.51 11.20 5.48
C VAL A 68 12.32 11.83 6.60
N LEU A 69 11.95 11.52 7.83
CA LEU A 69 12.73 11.77 9.04
C LEU A 69 12.95 10.43 9.75
N GLU A 70 13.94 10.38 10.63
CA GLU A 70 14.27 9.20 11.41
C GLU A 70 14.38 9.55 12.89
N ASP A 71 13.78 8.70 13.73
CA ASP A 71 14.00 8.67 15.16
C ASP A 71 14.02 7.22 15.69
N VAL A 72 14.00 7.08 17.02
CA VAL A 72 13.99 5.78 17.69
C VAL A 72 12.63 5.52 18.31
N HIS A 73 12.04 4.38 17.98
CA HIS A 73 10.82 3.91 18.61
C HIS A 73 11.13 2.85 19.68
N THR A 74 10.46 3.00 20.83
CA THR A 74 10.65 2.15 21.99
C THR A 74 9.41 1.28 22.20
N LEU A 75 9.60 -0.04 22.15
CA LEU A 75 8.57 -1.05 22.40
C LEU A 75 8.81 -1.68 23.76
N ALA A 76 8.01 -1.29 24.74
CA ALA A 76 8.01 -1.91 26.07
C ALA A 76 7.14 -3.17 26.06
N GLY A 77 7.59 -4.20 26.76
CA GLY A 77 6.82 -5.43 26.94
C GLY A 77 5.66 -5.27 27.91
N PRO A 78 4.70 -6.21 27.91
CA PRO A 78 3.55 -6.20 28.80
C PRO A 78 3.92 -6.31 30.29
N HIS A 79 5.08 -6.88 30.62
CA HIS A 79 5.59 -7.00 31.98
C HIS A 79 6.90 -6.24 32.19
N LYS A 80 7.15 -5.73 33.40
CA LYS A 80 8.38 -4.98 33.75
C LYS A 80 9.70 -5.74 33.49
N ARG A 81 9.65 -7.08 33.52
CA ARG A 81 10.81 -7.94 33.28
C ARG A 81 11.12 -8.15 31.80
N ASP A 82 10.15 -7.82 30.94
CA ASP A 82 10.28 -8.07 29.52
C ASP A 82 11.26 -7.04 28.92
N PRO A 83 12.13 -7.46 27.99
CA PRO A 83 13.14 -6.57 27.42
C PRO A 83 12.51 -5.40 26.66
N VAL A 84 13.04 -4.20 26.85
CA VAL A 84 12.63 -3.05 26.05
C VAL A 84 13.34 -3.10 24.70
N HIS A 85 12.58 -3.15 23.62
CA HIS A 85 13.15 -3.11 22.27
C HIS A 85 13.21 -1.68 21.76
N ARG A 86 14.36 -1.29 21.20
CA ARG A 86 14.56 -0.01 20.52
C ARG A 86 14.83 -0.30 19.05
N VAL A 87 13.94 0.19 18.18
CA VAL A 87 14.02 -0.01 16.73
C VAL A 87 13.94 1.34 16.03
N ARG A 88 14.46 1.40 14.81
CA ARG A 88 14.42 2.63 14.01
C ARG A 88 12.99 2.90 13.60
N ARG A 89 12.57 4.15 13.68
CA ARG A 89 11.27 4.60 13.18
C ARG A 89 11.48 5.66 12.12
N ILE A 90 10.94 5.37 10.95
CA ILE A 90 10.99 6.24 9.79
C ILE A 90 9.65 6.96 9.71
N LEU A 91 9.69 8.28 9.87
CA LEU A 91 8.54 9.17 9.77
C LEU A 91 8.47 9.67 8.33
N ILE A 92 7.36 9.43 7.65
CA ILE A 92 7.20 9.72 6.23
C ILE A 92 6.07 10.71 6.04
N HIS A 93 6.32 11.74 5.27
CA HIS A 93 5.29 12.62 4.74
C HIS A 93 5.04 12.30 3.26
N SER A 94 3.79 12.05 2.88
CA SER A 94 3.34 11.88 1.48
C SER A 94 2.41 13.02 1.08
N THR A 95 2.70 13.68 -0.05
CA THR A 95 1.83 14.72 -0.58
C THR A 95 0.47 14.20 -1.03
N ALA A 96 0.38 12.96 -1.53
CA ALA A 96 -0.89 12.36 -1.93
C ALA A 96 -1.75 11.97 -0.72
N VAL A 97 -1.15 11.42 0.33
CA VAL A 97 -1.86 11.13 1.60
C VAL A 97 -2.36 12.44 2.22
N ALA A 98 -1.52 13.48 2.26
CA ALA A 98 -1.92 14.80 2.77
C ALA A 98 -3.11 15.37 2.00
N ALA A 99 -3.06 15.34 0.66
CA ALA A 99 -4.16 15.80 -0.18
C ALA A 99 -5.46 15.01 0.06
N GLY A 100 -5.36 13.68 0.21
CA GLY A 100 -6.50 12.82 0.50
C GLY A 100 -7.13 13.10 1.87
N GLN A 101 -6.31 13.28 2.90
CA GLN A 101 -6.79 13.61 4.26
C GLN A 101 -7.41 15.01 4.31
N ARG A 102 -6.80 16.01 3.66
CA ARG A 102 -7.36 17.36 3.51
C ARG A 102 -8.73 17.31 2.84
N GLN A 103 -8.87 16.63 1.71
CA GLN A 103 -10.16 16.50 1.01
C GLN A 103 -11.21 15.79 1.86
N ALA A 104 -10.82 14.75 2.60
CA ALA A 104 -11.71 14.05 3.51
C ALA A 104 -12.17 14.96 4.67
N ARG A 105 -11.28 15.79 5.22
CA ARG A 105 -11.58 16.79 6.25
C ARG A 105 -12.53 17.85 5.71
N GLU A 106 -12.24 18.46 4.57
CA GLU A 106 -13.12 19.46 3.91
C GLU A 106 -14.53 18.91 3.70
N LYS A 107 -14.65 17.69 3.15
CA LYS A 107 -15.94 17.03 2.93
C LYS A 107 -16.68 16.76 4.25
N ARG A 108 -15.97 16.32 5.29
CA ARG A 108 -16.53 16.10 6.64
C ARG A 108 -17.07 17.41 7.22
N LEU A 109 -16.28 18.48 7.18
CA LEU A 109 -16.65 19.80 7.70
C LEU A 109 -17.80 20.44 6.92
N ALA A 110 -17.81 20.33 5.59
CA ALA A 110 -18.90 20.84 4.76
C ALA A 110 -20.25 20.19 5.12
N ARG A 111 -20.26 18.87 5.36
CA ARG A 111 -21.47 18.15 5.77
C ARG A 111 -21.92 18.49 7.19
N ALA A 112 -20.97 18.69 8.10
CA ALA A 112 -21.30 19.14 9.45
C ALA A 112 -21.87 20.57 9.45
N ARG A 113 -21.27 21.48 8.68
CA ARG A 113 -21.75 22.85 8.47
C ARG A 113 -23.19 22.86 7.95
N GLU A 114 -23.47 22.11 6.88
CA GLU A 114 -24.81 21.99 6.31
C GLU A 114 -25.86 21.56 7.35
N GLU A 115 -25.54 20.60 8.22
CA GLU A 115 -26.47 20.13 9.27
C GLU A 115 -26.59 21.11 10.44
N MET A 116 -25.51 21.78 10.82
CA MET A 116 -25.50 22.79 11.89
C MET A 116 -26.21 24.07 11.47
N ASP A 117 -26.05 24.53 10.23
CA ASP A 117 -26.78 25.67 9.66
C ASP A 117 -28.29 25.39 9.62
N LYS A 118 -28.69 24.17 9.21
CA LYS A 118 -30.09 23.75 9.25
C LYS A 118 -30.64 23.70 10.68
N LEU A 119 -29.84 23.27 11.66
CA LEU A 119 -30.25 23.26 13.06
C LEU A 119 -30.38 24.69 13.60
N ALA A 120 -29.43 25.57 13.28
CA ALA A 120 -29.44 26.96 13.70
C ALA A 120 -30.65 27.72 13.14
N GLY A 121 -30.97 27.54 11.85
CA GLY A 121 -32.17 28.13 11.24
C GLY A 121 -33.49 27.55 11.73
N ALA A 122 -33.48 26.37 12.36
CA ALA A 122 -34.66 25.74 12.95
C ALA A 122 -34.78 25.95 14.47
N ALA A 123 -33.78 26.57 15.10
CA ALA A 123 -33.77 26.87 16.54
C ALA A 123 -34.93 27.82 16.89
N GLY A 124 -35.59 27.58 18.03
CA GLY A 124 -36.81 28.30 18.42
C GLY A 124 -38.08 27.89 17.65
N GLY A 125 -37.94 27.07 16.60
CA GLY A 125 -39.06 26.54 15.83
C GLY A 125 -39.85 25.42 16.54
N ARG A 126 -40.91 24.92 15.88
CA ARG A 126 -41.85 23.92 16.41
C ARG A 126 -41.18 22.69 17.05
N HIS A 127 -40.11 22.18 16.44
CA HIS A 127 -39.42 20.97 16.88
C HIS A 127 -38.27 21.22 17.87
N TYR A 128 -37.74 22.45 17.93
CA TYR A 128 -36.55 22.84 18.69
C TYR A 128 -36.84 24.03 19.62
N LYS A 129 -37.91 23.90 20.41
CA LYS A 129 -38.39 24.93 21.34
C LYS A 129 -37.53 25.13 22.59
N THR A 130 -36.73 24.13 22.97
CA THR A 130 -35.96 24.18 24.21
C THR A 130 -34.46 24.04 23.94
N PRO A 131 -33.60 24.70 24.74
CA PRO A 131 -32.15 24.58 24.61
C PRO A 131 -31.66 23.13 24.66
N GLU A 132 -32.26 22.27 25.48
CA GLU A 132 -31.84 20.88 25.65
C GLU A 132 -32.04 20.06 24.37
N LYS A 133 -33.13 20.31 23.63
CA LYS A 133 -33.39 19.63 22.36
C LYS A 133 -32.39 20.04 21.28
N ILE A 134 -32.03 21.33 21.25
CA ILE A 134 -31.03 21.86 20.33
C ILE A 134 -29.66 21.27 20.68
N ALA A 135 -29.28 21.31 21.95
CA ALA A 135 -28.03 20.75 22.47
C ALA A 135 -27.89 19.25 22.14
N ALA A 136 -28.94 18.47 22.41
CA ALA A 136 -28.95 17.04 22.10
C ALA A 136 -28.77 16.79 20.60
N ARG A 137 -29.45 17.59 19.75
CA ARG A 137 -29.32 17.45 18.30
C ARG A 137 -27.93 17.85 17.79
N ALA A 138 -27.37 18.95 18.31
CA ALA A 138 -26.01 19.39 18.00
C ALA A 138 -24.99 18.32 18.40
N GLY A 139 -25.13 17.70 19.58
CA GLY A 139 -24.30 16.58 20.03
C GLY A 139 -24.36 15.36 19.11
N VAL A 140 -25.57 15.00 18.63
CA VAL A 140 -25.74 13.91 17.65
C VAL A 140 -25.04 14.24 16.32
N ILE A 141 -25.16 15.47 15.82
CA ILE A 141 -24.47 15.90 14.60
C ILE A 141 -22.95 15.83 14.81
N ALA A 142 -22.46 16.35 15.94
CA ALA A 142 -21.04 16.35 16.28
C ALA A 142 -20.43 14.93 16.29
N ALA A 143 -21.09 14.00 16.97
CA ALA A 143 -20.65 12.61 17.06
C ALA A 143 -20.75 11.89 15.71
N ARG A 144 -21.89 12.00 15.01
CA ARG A 144 -22.11 11.35 13.71
C ARG A 144 -21.12 11.82 12.65
N ARG A 145 -20.84 13.13 12.63
CA ARG A 145 -19.92 13.75 11.66
C ARG A 145 -18.47 13.71 12.12
N ARG A 146 -18.19 13.21 13.33
CA ARG A 146 -16.84 13.14 13.92
C ARG A 146 -16.17 14.53 13.95
N VAL A 147 -16.91 15.53 14.42
CA VAL A 147 -16.44 16.92 14.57
C VAL A 147 -16.50 17.39 16.03
N SER A 148 -16.72 16.50 16.99
CA SER A 148 -16.84 16.86 18.41
C SER A 148 -15.61 17.61 18.95
N ALA A 149 -14.42 17.29 18.45
CA ALA A 149 -13.18 17.95 18.87
C ALA A 149 -13.11 19.43 18.44
N CYS A 150 -13.57 19.75 17.22
CA CYS A 150 -13.45 21.08 16.63
C CYS A 150 -14.76 21.88 16.61
N LEU A 151 -15.93 21.30 16.89
CA LEU A 151 -17.18 22.03 16.93
C LEU A 151 -17.35 22.76 18.28
N ARG A 152 -17.66 24.05 18.22
CA ARG A 152 -18.02 24.89 19.36
C ARG A 152 -19.40 25.49 19.11
N TRP A 153 -20.24 25.51 20.13
CA TRP A 153 -21.58 26.06 20.02
C TRP A 153 -22.07 26.61 21.36
N SER A 154 -22.97 27.59 21.28
CA SER A 154 -23.63 28.22 22.42
C SER A 154 -25.09 28.44 22.07
N ILE A 155 -25.97 28.26 23.05
CA ILE A 155 -27.39 28.59 22.91
C ILE A 155 -27.66 29.82 23.76
N THR A 156 -28.22 30.84 23.15
CA THR A 156 -28.70 32.05 23.82
C THR A 156 -30.22 32.09 23.72
N THR A 157 -30.87 32.71 24.67
CA THR A 157 -32.32 32.92 24.64
C THR A 157 -32.59 34.40 24.40
N ASP A 158 -33.53 34.72 23.53
CA ASP A 158 -33.96 36.11 23.31
C ASP A 158 -34.98 36.59 24.36
N GLU A 159 -35.44 37.83 24.23
CA GLU A 159 -36.43 38.45 25.14
C GLU A 159 -37.80 37.74 25.15
N HIS A 160 -38.06 36.83 24.19
CA HIS A 160 -39.30 36.08 24.05
C HIS A 160 -39.15 34.60 24.45
N ASP A 161 -38.11 34.27 25.22
CA ASP A 161 -37.74 32.92 25.61
C ASP A 161 -37.46 31.97 24.42
N ALA A 162 -37.21 32.49 23.22
CA ALA A 162 -36.90 31.68 22.05
C ALA A 162 -35.38 31.37 22.00
N PRO A 163 -34.98 30.09 21.94
CA PRO A 163 -33.57 29.73 21.88
C PRO A 163 -33.00 29.93 20.47
N ALA A 164 -31.86 30.62 20.39
CA ALA A 164 -31.03 30.78 19.21
C ALA A 164 -29.71 30.00 19.37
N LEU A 165 -29.26 29.35 18.30
CA LEU A 165 -28.01 28.59 18.27
C LEU A 165 -26.94 29.35 17.49
N ALA A 166 -25.83 29.68 18.16
CA ALA A 166 -24.60 30.13 17.52
C ALA A 166 -23.56 29.01 17.54
N TRP A 167 -22.82 28.84 16.45
CA TRP A 167 -21.83 27.78 16.33
C TRP A 167 -20.67 28.18 15.42
N HIS A 168 -19.49 27.61 15.65
CA HIS A 168 -18.33 27.74 14.77
C HIS A 168 -17.43 26.51 14.90
N PHE A 169 -16.48 26.37 13.98
CA PHE A 169 -15.37 25.44 14.17
C PHE A 169 -14.19 26.15 14.80
N ASP A 170 -13.59 25.52 15.79
CA ASP A 170 -12.35 25.90 16.44
C ASP A 170 -11.20 25.76 15.45
N GLN A 171 -10.65 26.91 15.02
CA GLN A 171 -9.66 26.95 13.98
C GLN A 171 -8.32 26.35 14.43
N ASP A 172 -7.94 26.52 15.69
CA ASP A 172 -6.69 25.98 16.22
C ASP A 172 -6.67 24.46 16.17
N VAL A 173 -7.82 23.82 16.46
CA VAL A 173 -7.97 22.36 16.33
C VAL A 173 -7.88 21.91 14.87
N LEU A 174 -8.45 22.68 13.93
CA LEU A 174 -8.40 22.37 12.51
C LEU A 174 -6.99 22.53 11.93
N ASP A 175 -6.26 23.54 12.38
CA ASP A 175 -4.88 23.79 11.98
C ASP A 175 -3.96 22.71 12.53
N ALA A 176 -4.17 22.25 13.76
CA ALA A 176 -3.47 21.10 14.33
C ALA A 176 -3.77 19.80 13.57
N GLU A 177 -5.04 19.53 13.21
CA GLU A 177 -5.40 18.39 12.34
C GLU A 177 -4.74 18.49 10.96
N ALA A 178 -4.63 19.71 10.41
CA ALA A 178 -4.01 19.93 9.09
C ALA A 178 -2.48 19.78 9.13
N ALA A 179 -1.83 20.13 10.24
CA ALA A 179 -0.38 20.04 10.40
C ALA A 179 0.15 18.59 10.36
N VAL A 180 -0.68 17.62 10.78
CA VAL A 180 -0.32 16.19 10.77
C VAL A 180 -0.70 15.47 9.47
N ASP A 181 -1.38 16.15 8.54
CA ASP A 181 -1.75 15.55 7.26
C ASP A 181 -0.51 15.03 6.50
N GLY A 182 -0.63 13.86 5.90
CA GLY A 182 0.40 13.23 5.10
C GLY A 182 1.43 12.44 5.90
N TRP A 183 1.51 12.63 7.21
CA TRP A 183 2.46 11.94 8.07
C TRP A 183 1.99 10.54 8.44
N TYR A 184 2.91 9.58 8.38
CA TYR A 184 2.77 8.23 8.92
C TYR A 184 4.14 7.67 9.29
N ALA A 185 4.19 6.60 10.06
CA ALA A 185 5.44 6.01 10.51
C ALA A 185 5.61 4.56 10.05
N MET A 186 6.86 4.12 9.92
CA MET A 186 7.26 2.73 9.74
C MET A 186 8.33 2.36 10.77
N LEU A 187 8.36 1.10 11.20
CA LEU A 187 9.46 0.57 11.99
C LEU A 187 10.35 -0.32 11.13
N THR A 188 11.65 -0.28 11.42
CA THR A 188 12.60 -1.21 10.84
C THR A 188 13.68 -1.62 11.84
N SER A 189 14.12 -2.87 11.73
CA SER A 189 15.34 -3.36 12.38
C SER A 189 16.58 -3.29 11.48
N ILE A 190 16.42 -2.90 10.21
CA ILE A 190 17.55 -2.76 9.28
C ILE A 190 18.47 -1.66 9.81
N PRO A 191 19.76 -1.91 10.04
CA PRO A 191 20.76 -0.92 10.42
C PRO A 191 20.89 0.25 9.42
N ALA A 192 21.25 1.43 9.91
CA ALA A 192 21.35 2.66 9.12
C ALA A 192 22.49 2.63 8.07
N ASP A 193 23.53 1.83 8.30
CA ASP A 193 24.63 1.59 7.35
C ASP A 193 24.20 0.70 6.17
N ARG A 194 23.16 -0.13 6.35
CA ARG A 194 22.60 -0.99 5.29
C ARG A 194 21.45 -0.35 4.53
N ALA A 195 20.62 0.45 5.20
CA ALA A 195 19.54 1.18 4.56
C ALA A 195 19.30 2.53 5.22
N ASP A 196 19.46 3.62 4.48
CA ASP A 196 19.04 4.94 4.93
C ASP A 196 17.50 5.06 4.98
N PRO A 197 16.92 6.12 5.60
CA PRO A 197 15.47 6.31 5.68
C PRO A 197 14.75 6.28 4.34
N ALA A 198 15.37 6.82 3.30
CA ALA A 198 14.82 6.87 1.94
C ALA A 198 14.76 5.46 1.34
N GLN A 199 15.83 4.68 1.48
CA GLN A 199 15.92 3.29 1.03
C GLN A 199 14.92 2.40 1.76
N VAL A 200 14.72 2.60 3.08
CA VAL A 200 13.69 1.88 3.84
C VAL A 200 12.30 2.13 3.25
N LEU A 201 11.98 3.39 2.92
CA LEU A 201 10.72 3.73 2.25
C LEU A 201 10.62 3.07 0.86
N ILE A 202 11.68 3.12 0.06
CA ILE A 202 11.70 2.51 -1.29
C ILE A 202 11.51 1.00 -1.20
N HIS A 203 12.18 0.32 -0.27
CA HIS A 203 12.00 -1.12 -0.01
C HIS A 203 10.56 -1.45 0.40
N TYR A 204 9.95 -0.63 1.26
CA TYR A 204 8.55 -0.79 1.62
C TYR A 204 7.61 -0.60 0.41
N LYS A 205 7.78 0.47 -0.37
CA LYS A 205 6.96 0.73 -1.56
C LYS A 205 7.14 -0.33 -2.65
N GLY A 206 8.32 -0.97 -2.71
CA GLY A 206 8.60 -2.13 -3.56
C GLY A 206 7.78 -3.38 -3.21
N GLN A 207 7.23 -3.49 -1.99
CA GLN A 207 6.38 -4.61 -1.57
C GLN A 207 5.16 -4.81 -2.49
N GLY A 208 4.57 -3.73 -3.01
CA GLY A 208 3.41 -3.82 -3.91
C GLY A 208 3.68 -4.67 -5.16
N THR A 209 4.94 -4.73 -5.62
CA THR A 209 5.37 -5.62 -6.70
C THR A 209 5.28 -7.09 -6.31
N VAL A 210 5.61 -7.42 -5.05
CA VAL A 210 5.53 -8.77 -4.48
C VAL A 210 4.09 -9.15 -4.15
N GLU A 211 3.28 -8.22 -3.61
CA GLU A 211 1.85 -8.44 -3.35
C GLU A 211 1.06 -8.76 -4.62
N ARG A 212 1.39 -8.10 -5.73
CA ARG A 212 0.82 -8.42 -7.04
C ARG A 212 1.15 -9.85 -7.47
N ARG A 213 2.29 -10.42 -7.04
CA ARG A 213 2.63 -11.84 -7.27
C ARG A 213 1.84 -12.80 -6.39
N TYR A 214 1.42 -12.40 -5.19
CA TYR A 214 0.49 -13.21 -4.38
C TYR A 214 -0.92 -13.26 -5.00
N HIS A 215 -1.30 -12.27 -5.81
CA HIS A 215 -2.48 -12.42 -6.67
C HIS A 215 -2.24 -13.47 -7.76
N ASP A 216 -1.03 -13.59 -8.32
CA ASP A 216 -0.69 -14.66 -9.28
C ASP A 216 -0.82 -16.07 -8.66
N PHE A 217 -0.59 -16.22 -7.35
CA PHE A 217 -0.81 -17.46 -6.59
C PHE A 217 -2.29 -17.88 -6.58
N LYS A 218 -3.21 -16.93 -6.37
CA LYS A 218 -4.66 -17.18 -6.40
C LYS A 218 -5.23 -17.20 -7.84
N GLY A 219 -4.51 -16.57 -8.76
CA GLY A 219 -4.82 -16.42 -10.17
C GLY A 219 -3.89 -17.25 -11.07
N PRO A 220 -3.32 -16.73 -12.17
CA PRO A 220 -2.82 -17.44 -13.37
C PRO A 220 -1.97 -18.71 -13.22
N LEU A 221 -1.32 -18.95 -12.07
CA LEU A 221 -0.71 -20.25 -11.77
C LEU A 221 -1.76 -21.37 -11.61
N ALA A 222 -3.03 -21.00 -11.41
CA ALA A 222 -4.21 -21.87 -11.32
C ALA A 222 -3.95 -23.07 -10.42
N VAL A 223 -3.28 -22.85 -9.27
CA VAL A 223 -2.99 -23.92 -8.31
C VAL A 223 -4.33 -24.47 -7.86
N ALA A 224 -4.70 -25.62 -8.42
CA ALA A 224 -5.93 -26.30 -8.06
C ALA A 224 -5.89 -26.54 -6.54
N PRO A 225 -6.97 -26.25 -5.80
CA PRO A 225 -7.00 -26.54 -4.38
C PRO A 225 -6.86 -28.05 -4.18
N VAL A 226 -5.65 -28.50 -3.83
CA VAL A 226 -5.37 -29.88 -3.47
C VAL A 226 -5.63 -30.03 -1.98
N PHE A 227 -6.63 -30.83 -1.61
CA PHE A 227 -6.89 -31.16 -0.22
C PHE A 227 -5.76 -32.03 0.35
N VAL A 228 -4.95 -31.44 1.23
CA VAL A 228 -3.85 -32.12 1.92
C VAL A 228 -4.19 -32.27 3.40
N GLN A 229 -4.14 -33.50 3.92
CA GLN A 229 -4.59 -33.81 5.29
C GLN A 229 -3.52 -33.60 6.38
N HIS A 230 -2.25 -33.42 6.00
CA HIS A 230 -1.13 -33.35 6.95
C HIS A 230 -0.35 -32.04 6.80
N ASN A 231 0.00 -31.41 7.93
CA ASN A 231 0.77 -30.16 7.98
C ASN A 231 2.09 -30.22 7.18
N ARG A 232 2.78 -31.37 7.19
CA ARG A 232 4.00 -31.57 6.38
C ARG A 232 3.72 -31.50 4.87
N ARG A 233 2.59 -32.06 4.42
CA ARG A 233 2.18 -31.99 3.01
C ARG A 233 1.73 -30.58 2.63
N VAL A 234 1.10 -29.84 3.56
CA VAL A 234 0.81 -28.41 3.38
C VAL A 234 2.10 -27.61 3.18
N ALA A 235 3.10 -27.79 4.05
CA ALA A 235 4.38 -27.10 3.92
C ALA A 235 5.11 -27.43 2.60
N ALA A 236 5.15 -28.72 2.21
CA ALA A 236 5.73 -29.14 0.95
C ALA A 236 5.00 -28.56 -0.28
N LEU A 237 3.67 -28.55 -0.26
CA LEU A 237 2.87 -27.95 -1.32
C LEU A 237 3.12 -26.44 -1.44
N ILE A 238 3.16 -25.72 -0.32
CA ILE A 238 3.52 -24.29 -0.30
C ILE A 238 4.92 -24.09 -0.91
N GLN A 239 5.90 -24.91 -0.55
CA GLN A 239 7.25 -24.82 -1.09
C GLN A 239 7.29 -24.99 -2.62
N VAL A 240 6.58 -26.00 -3.15
CA VAL A 240 6.50 -26.24 -4.60
C VAL A 240 5.84 -25.07 -5.31
N ILE A 241 4.76 -24.51 -4.74
CA ILE A 241 4.10 -23.35 -5.33
C ILE A 241 5.00 -22.11 -5.30
N CYS A 242 5.71 -21.88 -4.20
CA CYS A 242 6.70 -20.80 -4.11
C CYS A 242 7.81 -20.96 -5.16
N LEU A 243 8.28 -22.18 -5.41
CA LEU A 243 9.25 -22.47 -6.47
C LEU A 243 8.68 -22.19 -7.87
N ALA A 244 7.43 -22.62 -8.14
CA ALA A 244 6.76 -22.33 -9.40
C ALA A 244 6.58 -20.82 -9.63
N LEU A 245 6.20 -20.08 -8.58
CA LEU A 245 6.08 -18.63 -8.63
C LEU A 245 7.44 -17.95 -8.86
N LEU A 246 8.51 -18.46 -8.26
CA LEU A 246 9.87 -17.97 -8.48
C LEU A 246 10.25 -18.13 -9.96
N VAL A 247 10.04 -19.31 -10.55
CA VAL A 247 10.31 -19.56 -11.98
C VAL A 247 9.47 -18.64 -12.86
N PHE A 248 8.18 -18.49 -12.56
CA PHE A 248 7.28 -17.57 -13.26
C PHE A 248 7.81 -16.12 -13.24
N CYS A 249 8.27 -15.65 -12.08
CA CYS A 249 8.82 -14.31 -11.93
C CYS A 249 10.16 -14.14 -12.67
N LEU A 250 11.01 -15.16 -12.67
CA LEU A 250 12.30 -15.13 -13.37
C LEU A 250 12.12 -15.06 -14.89
N ILE A 251 11.17 -15.83 -15.44
CA ILE A 251 10.84 -15.80 -16.88
C ILE A 251 10.31 -14.42 -17.28
N GLU A 252 9.36 -13.85 -16.52
CA GLU A 252 8.88 -12.50 -16.80
C GLU A 252 10.00 -11.46 -16.68
N ARG A 253 10.86 -11.58 -15.65
CA ARG A 253 12.00 -10.68 -15.46
C ARG A 253 12.94 -10.75 -16.66
N GLN A 254 13.30 -11.95 -17.14
CA GLN A 254 14.19 -12.13 -18.27
C GLN A 254 13.63 -11.43 -19.52
N VAL A 255 12.38 -11.72 -19.89
CA VAL A 255 11.74 -11.08 -21.06
C VAL A 255 11.76 -9.55 -20.94
N ARG A 256 11.44 -9.01 -19.77
CA ARG A 256 11.42 -7.55 -19.54
C ARG A 256 12.81 -6.91 -19.52
N CYS A 257 13.82 -7.63 -19.02
CA CYS A 257 15.21 -7.17 -19.02
C CYS A 257 15.74 -7.11 -20.46
N THR A 258 15.53 -8.16 -21.26
CA THR A 258 15.96 -8.21 -22.66
C THR A 258 15.21 -7.19 -23.52
N LEU A 259 13.91 -6.98 -23.26
CA LEU A 259 13.10 -5.99 -23.96
C LEU A 259 13.51 -4.54 -23.62
N GLY A 260 13.95 -4.29 -22.38
CA GLY A 260 14.34 -2.97 -21.88
C GLY A 260 13.24 -2.27 -21.05
N PRO A 261 13.61 -1.25 -20.25
CA PRO A 261 12.74 -0.68 -19.22
C PRO A 261 11.47 0.01 -19.74
N ASP A 262 11.51 0.64 -20.91
CA ASP A 262 10.37 1.40 -21.47
C ASP A 262 9.78 0.79 -22.74
N GLN A 263 10.29 -0.37 -23.16
CA GLN A 263 9.86 -0.99 -24.39
C GLN A 263 8.61 -1.87 -24.21
N THR A 264 7.84 -1.95 -25.30
CA THR A 264 6.56 -2.66 -25.42
C THR A 264 6.56 -3.49 -26.69
N MET A 265 5.88 -4.65 -26.64
CA MET A 265 5.74 -5.55 -27.79
C MET A 265 4.29 -5.64 -28.25
N THR A 266 4.11 -6.06 -29.49
CA THR A 266 2.82 -6.31 -30.15
C THR A 266 2.57 -7.82 -30.26
N GLY A 267 1.38 -8.24 -30.71
CA GLY A 267 1.03 -9.65 -30.90
C GLY A 267 0.58 -10.39 -29.64
N LEU A 268 0.61 -9.75 -28.46
CA LEU A 268 0.13 -10.35 -27.21
C LEU A 268 -1.40 -10.34 -27.08
N TYR A 269 -2.08 -9.43 -27.78
CA TYR A 269 -3.54 -9.34 -27.88
C TYR A 269 -3.98 -9.42 -29.34
N SER A 270 -5.23 -9.83 -29.56
CA SER A 270 -5.84 -9.90 -30.89
C SER A 270 -5.93 -8.54 -31.60
N ASP A 271 -6.03 -7.44 -30.85
CA ASP A 271 -6.05 -6.07 -31.38
C ASP A 271 -4.64 -5.47 -31.59
N ASN A 272 -3.59 -6.28 -31.42
CA ASN A 272 -2.20 -5.92 -31.64
C ASN A 272 -1.71 -4.68 -30.85
N ARG A 273 -2.37 -4.35 -29.73
CA ARG A 273 -1.96 -3.23 -28.87
C ARG A 273 -0.55 -3.43 -28.32
N ARG A 274 0.19 -2.33 -28.18
CA ARG A 274 1.53 -2.32 -27.57
C ARG A 274 1.43 -2.43 -26.06
N VAL A 275 1.97 -3.51 -25.50
CA VAL A 275 1.97 -3.74 -24.05
C VAL A 275 3.30 -4.28 -23.58
N ARG A 276 3.58 -4.07 -22.29
CA ARG A 276 4.72 -4.68 -21.62
C ARG A 276 4.31 -6.10 -21.19
N PRO A 277 5.06 -7.14 -21.59
CA PRO A 277 4.67 -8.53 -21.33
C PRO A 277 4.56 -8.81 -19.83
N THR A 278 3.53 -9.55 -19.43
CA THR A 278 3.38 -10.11 -18.07
C THR A 278 3.60 -11.62 -18.14
N GLY A 279 3.99 -12.25 -17.05
CA GLY A 279 4.20 -13.70 -17.00
C GLY A 279 2.98 -14.45 -17.52
N ARG A 280 1.77 -14.03 -17.15
CA ARG A 280 0.53 -14.63 -17.65
C ARG A 280 0.42 -14.60 -19.18
N MET A 281 0.76 -13.48 -19.80
CA MET A 281 0.72 -13.35 -21.27
C MET A 281 1.80 -14.21 -21.93
N ILE A 282 3.00 -14.23 -21.36
CA ILE A 282 4.12 -15.04 -21.85
C ILE A 282 3.72 -16.52 -21.84
N PHE A 283 3.29 -17.04 -20.69
CA PHE A 283 2.87 -18.44 -20.56
C PHE A 283 1.62 -18.79 -21.36
N TYR A 284 0.69 -17.84 -21.58
CA TYR A 284 -0.46 -18.07 -22.44
C TYR A 284 -0.04 -18.37 -23.89
N HIS A 285 0.85 -17.56 -24.46
CA HIS A 285 1.32 -17.75 -25.84
C HIS A 285 2.32 -18.90 -25.99
N LEU A 286 3.16 -19.15 -24.98
CA LEU A 286 4.08 -20.29 -24.98
C LEU A 286 3.37 -21.63 -24.65
N GLY A 287 2.23 -21.60 -23.96
CA GLY A 287 1.45 -22.79 -23.60
C GLY A 287 0.81 -23.49 -24.81
N GLU A 288 0.70 -22.80 -25.95
CA GLU A 288 0.25 -23.38 -27.23
C GLU A 288 1.40 -24.01 -28.04
N LEU A 289 2.66 -23.94 -27.57
CA LEU A 289 3.77 -24.56 -28.28
C LEU A 289 3.62 -26.07 -28.27
N THR A 290 3.78 -26.67 -29.45
CA THR A 290 3.76 -28.13 -29.62
C THR A 290 5.13 -28.60 -30.08
N LEU A 291 5.54 -29.78 -29.61
CA LEU A 291 6.77 -30.42 -30.04
C LEU A 291 6.43 -31.44 -31.12
N ARG A 292 7.01 -31.30 -32.32
CA ARG A 292 7.01 -32.38 -33.29
C ARG A 292 8.07 -33.37 -32.86
N ILE A 293 7.65 -34.58 -32.48
CA ILE A 293 8.56 -35.66 -32.12
C ILE A 293 9.36 -36.05 -33.37
N GLY A 294 10.68 -36.04 -33.24
CA GLY A 294 11.60 -36.44 -34.29
C GLY A 294 11.64 -37.96 -34.48
N ASN A 295 12.23 -38.40 -35.59
CA ASN A 295 12.50 -39.80 -35.87
C ASN A 295 14.02 -40.00 -36.06
N VAL A 296 14.45 -41.21 -36.44
CA VAL A 296 15.88 -41.57 -36.56
C VAL A 296 16.66 -40.62 -37.48
N THR A 297 15.99 -39.96 -38.43
CA THR A 297 16.60 -39.08 -39.43
C THR A 297 16.23 -37.60 -39.28
N ASP A 298 15.28 -37.25 -38.43
CA ASP A 298 14.76 -35.88 -38.28
C ASP A 298 14.67 -35.52 -36.79
N PRO A 299 15.40 -34.49 -36.31
CA PRO A 299 15.36 -34.12 -34.90
C PRO A 299 13.98 -33.58 -34.50
N PRO A 300 13.59 -33.70 -33.21
CA PRO A 300 12.39 -33.06 -32.72
C PRO A 300 12.48 -31.54 -32.87
N THR A 301 11.41 -30.93 -33.38
CA THR A 301 11.34 -29.48 -33.62
C THR A 301 10.17 -28.85 -32.88
N VAL A 302 10.40 -27.66 -32.30
CA VAL A 302 9.33 -26.85 -31.71
C VAL A 302 8.52 -26.24 -32.84
N GLN A 303 7.21 -26.51 -32.85
CA GLN A 303 6.30 -25.94 -33.83
C GLN A 303 5.86 -24.56 -33.37
N ILE A 304 6.22 -23.54 -34.16
CA ILE A 304 5.88 -22.16 -33.88
C ILE A 304 4.78 -21.73 -34.85
N THR A 305 3.62 -21.40 -34.30
CA THR A 305 2.41 -21.08 -35.07
C THR A 305 2.16 -19.58 -35.15
N ARG A 306 2.77 -18.78 -34.27
CA ARG A 306 2.59 -17.33 -34.20
C ARG A 306 3.92 -16.59 -34.08
N GLY A 307 4.06 -15.47 -34.78
CA GLY A 307 5.28 -14.64 -34.70
C GLY A 307 5.59 -14.11 -33.30
N VAL A 308 4.57 -13.94 -32.45
CA VAL A 308 4.76 -13.57 -31.04
C VAL A 308 5.49 -14.65 -30.23
N GLN A 309 5.34 -15.94 -30.59
CA GLN A 309 6.03 -17.03 -29.92
C GLN A 309 7.53 -17.00 -30.21
N LEU A 310 7.91 -16.80 -31.48
CA LEU A 310 9.31 -16.58 -31.89
C LEU A 310 9.92 -15.41 -31.11
N HIS A 311 9.24 -14.26 -31.13
CA HIS A 311 9.74 -13.06 -30.45
C HIS A 311 9.91 -13.28 -28.92
N LEU A 312 8.99 -14.02 -28.28
CA LEU A 312 9.11 -14.36 -26.86
C LEU A 312 10.27 -15.31 -26.58
N LEU A 313 10.51 -16.30 -27.45
CA LEU A 313 11.61 -17.25 -27.31
C LEU A 313 12.98 -16.57 -27.52
N ASP A 314 13.07 -15.63 -28.46
CA ASP A 314 14.25 -14.79 -28.67
C ASP A 314 14.56 -13.95 -27.43
N LEU A 315 13.54 -13.33 -26.81
CA LEU A 315 13.71 -12.54 -25.59
C LEU A 315 14.11 -13.39 -24.38
N LEU A 316 13.77 -14.68 -24.40
CA LEU A 316 14.17 -15.67 -23.41
C LEU A 316 15.54 -16.31 -23.71
N ASP A 317 16.22 -15.90 -24.78
CA ASP A 317 17.50 -16.48 -25.23
C ASP A 317 17.41 -18.02 -25.37
N THR A 318 16.28 -18.49 -25.91
CA THR A 318 16.00 -19.92 -26.07
C THR A 318 16.23 -20.35 -27.50
N ASP A 319 17.34 -21.05 -27.74
CA ASP A 319 17.64 -21.64 -29.05
C ASP A 319 16.68 -22.79 -29.38
N ILE A 320 15.74 -22.52 -30.28
CA ILE A 320 14.73 -23.48 -30.76
C ILE A 320 15.31 -24.59 -31.64
N ALA A 321 16.54 -24.43 -32.14
CA ALA A 321 17.22 -25.39 -33.03
C ALA A 321 18.10 -26.40 -32.27
N ARG A 322 18.38 -26.17 -30.98
CA ARG A 322 19.18 -27.06 -30.14
C ARG A 322 18.32 -27.70 -29.04
N THR A 323 17.88 -28.94 -29.26
CA THR A 323 17.43 -29.78 -28.15
C THR A 323 18.64 -30.11 -27.27
N ARG A 324 18.69 -29.51 -26.07
CA ARG A 324 19.74 -29.80 -25.08
C ARG A 324 19.46 -31.17 -24.46
N TRP A 325 20.11 -32.20 -24.97
CA TRP A 325 20.13 -33.50 -24.31
C TRP A 325 21.00 -33.41 -23.06
N PRO A 326 20.56 -33.90 -21.88
CA PRO A 326 21.49 -34.15 -20.80
C PRO A 326 22.51 -35.17 -21.30
N GLN A 327 23.80 -34.84 -21.20
CA GLN A 327 24.86 -35.81 -21.43
C GLN A 327 24.68 -36.90 -20.36
N THR A 328 24.36 -38.12 -20.79
CA THR A 328 24.38 -39.33 -19.95
C THR A 328 25.79 -39.63 -19.49
#